data_AF-A0AAX3A2X5-F1
#
_entry.id   AF-A0AAX3A2X5-F1
#
_cell.length_a   1.000
_cell.length_b   1.000
_cell.length_c   1.000
_cell.angle_alpha   90.00
_cell.angle_beta   90.00
_cell.angle_gamma   90.00
#
_symmetry.space_group_name_H-M   'P 1'
#
loop_
_entity.id
_entity.type
_entity.pdbx_description
1 polymer ?
#
loop_
_entity_poly.entity_id
_entity_poly.type
_entity_poly.pdbx_seq_one_letter_code
_entity_poly.pdbx_strand_id
1 'polypeptide(L)'
;MSAMLTAEMTRHTTFRFCLDPTVEQHSLMSRHAGASRFAFNQCLRIVKTALTQRDAGRDTEVPWTGFDLINAFNAWKRSEEAGRIFAVGNDGVVTALVTGLPWRTEVRQQVFEEAAVDLGKGLKAWSDSQSGQRRGKRIGFPQFKKKTNTVPSFRLRNNRPNGQLPPIRVGECNRPRSITLPGIGQIGVFDDTRRLRRMLTNNRAKIRFATLTRRRDRWWVSLNLEAVDLHPGRHHPSRDPADDTRWVGLDRGLSAFVVAATADGKEVARITAAPKALAKGMVKQRRLAKSLSRNRKDHETARTPQPNWADITTTSPTSDAISFTMSPTRWSRLTTGSSSRT
;
A
#
# COMPACT_ATOMS: atom_id res chain seq x y z
N MET A 1 -33.31 -28.32 15.57
CA MET A 1 -32.09 -27.50 15.68
C MET A 1 -31.00 -28.13 14.83
N SER A 2 -30.81 -27.67 13.60
CA SER A 2 -29.78 -28.21 12.70
C SER A 2 -28.43 -27.66 13.14
N ALA A 3 -27.52 -28.52 13.59
CA ALA A 3 -26.13 -28.17 13.80
C ALA A 3 -25.56 -27.66 12.47
N MET A 4 -25.32 -26.35 12.35
CA MET A 4 -24.54 -25.80 11.25
C MET A 4 -23.13 -26.37 11.40
N LEU A 5 -22.81 -27.40 10.62
CA LEU A 5 -21.44 -27.78 10.32
C LEU A 5 -20.71 -26.50 9.87
N THR A 6 -19.84 -25.97 10.73
CA THR A 6 -18.95 -24.87 10.37
C THR A 6 -18.05 -25.37 9.26
N ALA A 7 -18.41 -25.06 8.02
CA ALA A 7 -17.64 -25.46 6.85
C ALA A 7 -16.20 -24.98 7.01
N GLU A 8 -15.27 -25.92 6.90
CA GLU A 8 -13.85 -25.64 7.03
C GLU A 8 -13.39 -24.65 5.94
N MET A 9 -12.66 -23.62 6.33
CA MET A 9 -12.16 -22.61 5.41
C MET A 9 -10.83 -23.05 4.81
N THR A 10 -10.88 -23.93 3.83
CA THR A 10 -9.70 -24.60 3.25
C THR A 10 -8.99 -23.80 2.17
N ARG A 11 -9.61 -22.73 1.64
CA ARG A 11 -9.11 -22.01 0.47
C ARG A 11 -8.74 -20.56 0.76
N HIS A 12 -7.57 -20.13 0.30
CA HIS A 12 -7.22 -18.71 0.26
C HIS A 12 -7.72 -18.04 -1.03
N THR A 13 -8.32 -16.87 -0.90
CA THR A 13 -8.75 -16.06 -2.05
C THR A 13 -8.59 -14.56 -1.78
N THR A 14 -8.71 -13.76 -2.83
CA THR A 14 -8.54 -12.31 -2.75
C THR A 14 -9.68 -11.61 -3.48
N PHE A 15 -10.30 -10.64 -2.82
CA PHE A 15 -11.15 -9.65 -3.49
C PHE A 15 -10.38 -8.34 -3.60
N ARG A 16 -10.49 -7.69 -4.76
CA ARG A 16 -9.83 -6.41 -5.01
C ARG A 16 -10.85 -5.39 -5.45
N PHE A 17 -10.83 -4.22 -4.81
CA PHE A 17 -11.76 -3.13 -5.06
C PHE A 17 -11.02 -1.79 -5.22
N CYS A 18 -11.49 -0.96 -6.14
CA CYS A 18 -11.06 0.42 -6.28
C CYS A 18 -11.78 1.26 -5.22
N LEU A 19 -10.99 1.91 -4.36
CA LEU A 19 -11.50 2.78 -3.31
C LEU A 19 -11.92 4.14 -3.88
N ASP A 20 -12.91 4.75 -3.24
CA ASP A 20 -13.41 6.11 -3.46
C ASP A 20 -13.25 6.91 -2.16
N PRO A 21 -12.04 7.44 -1.88
CA PRO A 21 -11.70 8.06 -0.60
C PRO A 21 -11.95 9.57 -0.60
N THR A 22 -12.21 10.14 0.57
CA THR A 22 -12.15 11.60 0.75
C THR A 22 -10.71 12.13 0.67
N VAL A 23 -10.54 13.45 0.60
CA VAL A 23 -9.21 14.09 0.56
C VAL A 23 -8.39 13.76 1.81
N GLU A 24 -9.04 13.73 2.98
CA GLU A 24 -8.44 13.40 4.26
C GLU A 24 -8.01 11.93 4.29
N GLN A 25 -8.87 11.03 3.80
CA GLN A 25 -8.56 9.61 3.69
C GLN A 25 -7.39 9.37 2.71
N HIS A 26 -7.34 10.10 1.60
CA HIS A 26 -6.22 10.09 0.66
C HIS A 26 -4.90 10.46 1.33
N SER A 27 -4.91 11.54 2.12
CA SER A 27 -3.74 12.02 2.86
C SER A 27 -3.30 11.01 3.92
N LEU A 28 -4.24 10.48 4.69
CA LEU A 28 -3.98 9.50 5.74
C LEU A 28 -3.39 8.18 5.18
N MET A 29 -3.98 7.63 4.12
CA MET A 29 -3.45 6.44 3.45
C MET A 29 -2.06 6.69 2.85
N SER A 30 -1.81 7.89 2.32
CA SER A 30 -0.49 8.27 1.82
C SER A 30 0.54 8.35 2.95
N ARG A 31 0.15 8.89 4.12
CA ARG A 31 0.97 8.89 5.34
C ARG A 31 1.31 7.46 5.76
N HIS A 32 0.32 6.56 5.79
CA HIS A 32 0.51 5.14 6.14
C HIS A 32 1.45 4.42 5.15
N ALA A 33 1.28 4.60 3.84
CA ALA A 33 2.19 4.01 2.85
C ALA A 33 3.63 4.56 2.98
N GLY A 34 3.77 5.86 3.26
CA GLY A 34 5.07 6.49 3.53
C GLY A 34 5.75 5.88 4.76
N ALA A 35 5.01 5.74 5.85
CA ALA A 35 5.46 5.15 7.10
C ALA A 35 5.83 3.67 6.96
N SER A 36 5.06 2.89 6.20
CA SER A 36 5.41 1.49 5.90
C SER A 36 6.74 1.38 5.16
N ARG A 37 6.96 2.20 4.13
CA ARG A 37 8.25 2.26 3.43
C ARG A 37 9.38 2.66 4.37
N PHE A 38 9.15 3.66 5.21
CA PHE A 38 10.11 4.16 6.18
C PHE A 38 10.53 3.07 7.17
N ALA A 39 9.57 2.38 7.80
CA ALA A 39 9.87 1.30 8.74
C ALA A 39 10.61 0.14 8.08
N PHE A 40 10.21 -0.28 6.87
CA PHE A 40 10.94 -1.31 6.13
C PHE A 40 12.41 -0.92 5.93
N ASN A 41 12.65 0.31 5.45
CA ASN A 41 14.01 0.78 5.20
C ASN A 41 14.80 0.92 6.51
N GLN A 42 14.16 1.37 7.58
CA GLN A 42 14.82 1.49 8.87
C GLN A 42 15.20 0.13 9.46
N CYS A 43 14.29 -0.85 9.41
CA CYS A 43 14.59 -2.21 9.82
C CYS A 43 15.76 -2.78 9.00
N LEU A 44 15.79 -2.53 7.69
CA LEU A 44 16.90 -2.94 6.83
C LEU A 44 18.21 -2.25 7.19
N ARG A 45 18.15 -0.97 7.60
CA ARG A 45 19.32 -0.22 8.09
C ARG A 45 19.86 -0.86 9.37
N ILE A 46 19.00 -1.16 10.34
CA ILE A 46 19.37 -1.83 11.59
C ILE A 46 20.08 -3.16 11.30
N VAL A 47 19.52 -4.00 10.43
CA VAL A 47 20.13 -5.29 10.05
C VAL A 47 21.49 -5.10 9.40
N LYS A 48 21.60 -4.17 8.43
CA LYS A 48 22.88 -3.93 7.76
C LYS A 48 23.94 -3.39 8.72
N THR A 49 23.57 -2.48 9.62
CA THR A 49 24.49 -1.97 10.64
C THR A 49 24.97 -3.11 11.54
N ALA A 50 24.07 -3.95 12.06
CA ALA A 50 24.43 -5.09 12.90
C ALA A 50 25.34 -6.09 12.17
N LEU A 51 25.09 -6.36 10.88
CA LEU A 51 25.96 -7.20 10.04
C LEU A 51 27.36 -6.59 9.89
N THR A 52 27.45 -5.30 9.54
CA THR A 52 28.74 -4.60 9.47
C THR A 52 29.46 -4.58 10.81
N GLN A 53 28.72 -4.49 11.92
CA GLN A 53 29.32 -4.52 13.25
C GLN A 53 29.91 -5.89 13.59
N ARG A 54 29.20 -6.96 13.24
CA ARG A 54 29.63 -8.34 13.37
C ARG A 54 30.83 -8.67 12.49
N ASP A 55 30.82 -8.19 11.23
CA ASP A 55 31.95 -8.37 10.31
C ASP A 55 33.22 -7.66 10.80
N ALA A 56 33.07 -6.60 11.59
CA ALA A 56 34.17 -5.90 12.29
C ALA A 56 34.57 -6.56 13.63
N GLY A 57 34.06 -7.76 13.93
CA GLY A 57 34.41 -8.54 15.13
C GLY A 57 33.70 -8.12 16.42
N ARG A 58 32.67 -7.26 16.36
CA ARG A 58 31.85 -6.96 17.54
C ARG A 58 30.84 -8.07 17.77
N ASP A 59 30.63 -8.43 19.03
CA ASP A 59 29.51 -9.28 19.42
C ASP A 59 28.21 -8.47 19.31
N THR A 60 27.42 -8.74 18.26
CA THR A 60 26.21 -7.98 17.95
C THR A 60 25.17 -8.92 17.38
N GLU A 61 24.01 -8.96 18.03
CA GLU A 61 22.86 -9.72 17.56
C GLU A 61 22.21 -9.04 16.34
N VAL A 62 21.99 -9.82 15.28
CA VAL A 62 21.35 -9.35 14.05
C VAL A 62 19.88 -9.76 14.08
N PRO A 63 18.91 -8.83 13.99
CA PRO A 63 17.50 -9.19 13.99
C PRO A 63 17.10 -9.82 12.65
N TRP A 64 16.81 -11.11 12.64
CA TRP A 64 16.49 -11.85 11.42
C TRP A 64 14.99 -12.05 11.20
N THR A 65 14.22 -12.20 12.28
CA THR A 65 12.80 -12.52 12.17
C THR A 65 11.92 -11.27 12.16
N GLY A 66 10.68 -11.42 11.68
CA GLY A 66 9.70 -10.32 11.75
C GLY A 66 9.44 -9.85 13.19
N PHE A 67 9.51 -10.75 14.17
CA PHE A 67 9.33 -10.41 15.58
C PHE A 67 10.49 -9.57 16.11
N ASP A 68 11.73 -9.99 15.86
CA ASP A 68 12.93 -9.27 16.31
C ASP A 68 13.00 -7.88 15.68
N LEU A 69 12.65 -7.78 14.39
CA LEU A 69 12.60 -6.50 13.67
C LEU A 69 11.52 -5.57 14.22
N ILE A 70 10.37 -6.10 14.65
CA ILE A 70 9.34 -5.31 15.33
C ILE A 70 9.90 -4.74 16.63
N ASN A 71 10.55 -5.57 17.44
CA ASN A 71 11.11 -5.15 18.73
C ASN A 71 12.22 -4.12 18.54
N ALA A 72 13.18 -4.37 17.64
CA ALA A 72 14.25 -3.45 17.30
C ALA A 72 13.73 -2.11 16.78
N PHE A 73 12.75 -2.12 15.88
CA PHE A 73 12.14 -0.87 15.38
C PHE A 73 11.36 -0.14 16.47
N ASN A 74 10.65 -0.86 17.34
CA ASN A 74 9.89 -0.26 18.45
C ASN A 74 10.79 0.39 19.49
N ALA A 75 11.94 -0.23 19.80
CA ALA A 75 12.97 0.35 20.66
C ALA A 75 13.56 1.61 20.00
N TRP A 76 14.05 1.48 18.76
CA TRP A 76 14.67 2.59 18.03
C TRP A 76 13.73 3.78 17.85
N LYS A 77 12.47 3.58 17.44
CA LYS A 77 11.58 4.72 17.13
C LYS A 77 11.16 5.55 18.36
N ARG A 78 11.44 5.05 19.57
CA ARG A 78 11.22 5.72 20.85
C ARG A 78 12.53 6.25 21.45
N SER A 79 13.67 5.93 20.84
CA SER A 79 14.98 6.38 21.30
C SER A 79 15.32 7.77 20.76
N GLU A 80 16.31 8.39 21.38
CA GLU A 80 16.83 9.70 20.98
C GLU A 80 17.41 9.73 19.57
N GLU A 81 17.97 8.60 19.12
CA GLU A 81 18.52 8.45 17.77
C GLU A 81 17.48 8.63 16.67
N ALA A 82 16.20 8.36 16.96
CA ALA A 82 15.13 8.54 16.01
C ALA A 82 14.66 10.00 15.92
N GLY A 83 14.91 10.82 16.94
CA GLY A 83 14.57 12.23 16.96
C GLY A 83 14.36 12.78 18.38
N ARG A 84 14.49 14.09 18.51
CA ARG A 84 14.15 14.86 19.71
C ARG A 84 13.38 16.13 19.28
N ILE A 85 12.34 16.50 20.01
CA ILE A 85 11.73 17.83 19.95
C ILE A 85 12.06 18.54 21.25
N PHE A 86 12.54 19.77 21.13
CA PHE A 86 12.78 20.66 22.26
C PHE A 86 11.81 21.86 22.20
N ALA A 87 11.34 22.32 23.35
CA ALA A 87 10.75 23.65 23.50
C ALA A 87 11.76 24.59 24.14
N VAL A 88 11.70 25.85 23.72
CA VAL A 88 12.48 26.93 24.33
C VAL A 88 11.50 27.78 25.12
N GLY A 89 11.69 27.85 26.44
CA GLY A 89 10.91 28.73 27.31
C GLY A 89 11.21 30.20 27.05
N ASN A 90 10.34 31.09 27.54
CA ASN A 90 10.55 32.54 27.44
C ASN A 90 11.78 33.02 28.22
N ASP A 91 12.26 32.20 29.16
CA ASP A 91 13.51 32.35 29.93
C ASP A 91 14.76 31.82 29.20
N GLY A 92 14.59 31.30 27.97
CA GLY A 92 15.65 30.70 27.17
C GLY A 92 15.98 29.25 27.52
N VAL A 93 15.28 28.63 28.49
CA VAL A 93 15.56 27.24 28.90
C VAL A 93 15.05 26.25 27.85
N VAL A 94 15.95 25.40 27.36
CA VAL A 94 15.63 24.36 26.37
C VAL A 94 15.23 23.07 27.07
N THR A 95 13.98 22.63 26.90
CA THR A 95 13.46 21.39 27.49
C THR A 95 13.09 20.38 26.42
N ALA A 96 13.58 19.15 26.57
CA ALA A 96 13.20 18.04 25.69
C ALA A 96 11.73 17.66 25.93
N LEU A 97 10.87 17.87 24.94
CA LEU A 97 9.44 17.55 25.00
C LEU A 97 9.12 16.13 24.55
N VAL A 98 9.74 15.70 23.44
CA VAL A 98 9.46 14.39 22.84
C VAL A 98 10.75 13.73 22.41
N THR A 99 10.93 12.50 22.87
CA THR A 99 11.98 11.59 22.39
C THR A 99 11.39 10.58 21.39
N GLY A 100 12.17 10.23 20.37
CA GLY A 100 11.77 9.34 19.28
C GLY A 100 11.15 10.05 18.08
N LEU A 101 10.49 9.27 17.23
CA LEU A 101 9.74 9.79 16.08
C LEU A 101 8.51 10.56 16.58
N PRO A 102 8.40 11.88 16.34
CA PRO A 102 7.28 12.66 16.88
C PRO A 102 5.94 12.32 16.22
N TRP A 103 5.95 12.08 14.91
CA TRP A 103 4.77 11.74 14.10
C TRP A 103 4.31 10.28 14.25
N ARG A 104 4.96 9.47 15.11
CA ARG A 104 4.65 8.04 15.22
C ARG A 104 3.21 7.74 15.63
N THR A 105 2.55 8.69 16.31
CA THR A 105 1.15 8.60 16.75
C THR A 105 0.15 8.95 15.64
N GLU A 106 0.60 9.61 14.57
CA GLU A 106 -0.23 9.92 13.39
C GLU A 106 -0.45 8.70 12.48
N VAL A 107 0.29 7.62 12.73
CA VAL A 107 0.22 6.39 11.94
C VAL A 107 -0.04 5.22 12.87
N ARG A 108 -0.85 4.28 12.39
CA ARG A 108 -1.12 3.06 13.15
C ARG A 108 0.13 2.22 13.33
N GLN A 109 0.34 1.80 14.58
CA GLN A 109 1.41 0.90 14.98
C GLN A 109 1.57 -0.30 14.04
N GLN A 110 0.45 -0.93 13.68
CA GLN A 110 0.41 -2.11 12.80
C GLN A 110 1.06 -1.87 11.42
N VAL A 111 1.06 -0.64 10.91
CA VAL A 111 1.70 -0.31 9.63
C VAL A 111 3.22 -0.50 9.69
N PHE A 112 3.82 -0.16 10.84
CA PHE A 112 5.25 -0.39 11.07
C PHE A 112 5.54 -1.88 11.25
N GLU A 113 4.68 -2.58 12.00
CA GLU A 113 4.86 -4.01 12.27
C GLU A 113 4.81 -4.85 10.99
N GLU A 114 3.82 -4.60 10.13
CA GLU A 114 3.72 -5.31 8.85
C GLU A 114 4.92 -5.03 7.94
N ALA A 115 5.48 -3.83 7.98
CA ALA A 115 6.68 -3.49 7.22
C ALA A 115 7.92 -4.27 7.73
N ALA A 116 8.06 -4.41 9.05
CA ALA A 116 9.10 -5.23 9.67
C ALA A 116 8.93 -6.72 9.34
N VAL A 117 7.70 -7.24 9.42
CA VAL A 117 7.38 -8.63 9.05
C VAL A 117 7.67 -8.91 7.57
N ASP A 118 7.33 -7.97 6.67
CA ASP A 118 7.63 -8.12 5.25
C ASP A 118 9.15 -8.13 4.99
N LEU A 119 9.95 -7.37 5.75
CA LEU A 119 11.42 -7.48 5.68
C LEU A 119 11.91 -8.84 6.22
N GLY A 120 11.42 -9.29 7.38
CA GLY A 120 11.80 -10.58 7.95
C GLY A 120 11.52 -11.74 7.01
N LYS A 121 10.39 -11.73 6.30
CA LYS A 121 10.09 -12.70 5.23
C LYS A 121 11.09 -12.62 4.07
N GLY A 122 11.51 -11.42 3.69
CA GLY A 122 12.53 -11.20 2.67
C GLY A 122 13.92 -11.73 3.08
N LEU A 123 14.33 -11.49 4.33
CA LEU A 123 15.58 -12.01 4.90
C LEU A 123 15.55 -13.53 4.99
N LYS A 124 14.45 -14.13 5.47
CA LYS A 124 14.27 -15.58 5.48
C LYS A 124 14.37 -16.17 4.08
N ALA A 125 13.65 -15.61 3.11
CA ALA A 125 13.69 -16.11 1.74
C ALA A 125 15.11 -16.04 1.15
N TRP A 126 15.89 -15.01 1.50
CA TRP A 126 17.29 -14.88 1.08
C TRP A 126 18.16 -15.93 1.75
N SER A 127 18.04 -16.11 3.07
CA SER A 127 18.77 -17.12 3.83
C SER A 127 18.50 -18.53 3.30
N ASP A 128 17.22 -18.91 3.15
CA ASP A 128 16.78 -20.19 2.59
C ASP A 128 17.30 -20.40 1.15
N SER A 129 17.49 -19.31 0.40
CA SER A 129 18.07 -19.36 -0.95
C SER A 129 19.59 -19.51 -0.95
N GLN A 130 20.31 -19.00 0.05
CA GLN A 130 21.76 -19.19 0.17
C GLN A 130 22.09 -20.61 0.67
N SER A 131 21.27 -21.15 1.58
CA SER A 131 21.43 -22.50 2.14
C SER A 131 20.91 -23.63 1.24
N GLY A 132 20.31 -23.31 0.08
CA GLY A 132 19.77 -24.30 -0.85
C GLY A 132 18.42 -24.91 -0.45
N GLN A 133 17.81 -24.47 0.66
CA GLN A 133 16.49 -24.93 1.11
C GLN A 133 15.35 -24.48 0.19
N ARG A 134 15.55 -23.40 -0.56
CA ARG A 134 14.58 -22.88 -1.53
C ARG A 134 14.90 -23.34 -2.95
N ARG A 135 13.93 -23.98 -3.62
CA ARG A 135 14.01 -24.32 -5.05
C ARG A 135 13.96 -23.05 -5.93
N GLY A 136 14.76 -23.04 -6.99
CA GLY A 136 14.76 -21.99 -8.02
C GLY A 136 16.00 -21.10 -8.02
N LYS A 137 15.94 -20.00 -8.79
CA LYS A 137 17.06 -19.05 -8.93
C LYS A 137 17.44 -18.43 -7.58
N ARG A 138 18.75 -18.29 -7.33
CA ARG A 138 19.27 -17.58 -6.15
C ARG A 138 18.69 -16.16 -6.08
N ILE A 139 18.20 -15.78 -4.90
CA ILE A 139 17.68 -14.43 -4.67
C ILE A 139 18.72 -13.57 -3.96
N GLY A 140 18.71 -12.27 -4.28
CA GLY A 140 19.59 -11.28 -3.64
C GLY A 140 19.08 -10.81 -2.28
N PHE A 141 19.97 -10.19 -1.50
CA PHE A 141 19.63 -9.59 -0.21
C PHE A 141 18.59 -8.46 -0.37
N PRO A 142 17.68 -8.25 0.61
CA PRO A 142 16.70 -7.17 0.54
C PRO A 142 17.32 -5.77 0.29
N GLN A 143 16.63 -4.96 -0.51
CA GLN A 143 17.08 -3.62 -0.91
C GLN A 143 16.20 -2.53 -0.32
N PHE A 144 16.78 -1.34 -0.13
CA PHE A 144 16.04 -0.16 0.31
C PHE A 144 14.98 0.24 -0.73
N LYS A 145 13.76 0.50 -0.27
CA LYS A 145 12.64 0.96 -1.08
C LYS A 145 12.78 2.45 -1.37
N LYS A 146 12.86 2.81 -2.66
CA LYS A 146 12.89 4.22 -3.12
C LYS A 146 11.48 4.78 -3.27
N LYS A 147 11.26 6.04 -2.89
CA LYS A 147 9.93 6.71 -2.98
C LYS A 147 9.36 6.74 -4.40
N THR A 148 10.21 6.94 -5.41
CA THR A 148 9.81 7.12 -6.81
C THR A 148 9.54 5.81 -7.54
N ASN A 149 10.24 4.73 -7.17
CA ASN A 149 10.14 3.43 -7.84
C ASN A 149 9.28 2.40 -7.09
N THR A 150 8.90 2.70 -5.85
CA THR A 150 8.08 1.78 -5.04
C THR A 150 6.62 2.19 -5.12
N VAL A 151 5.74 1.24 -5.47
CA VAL A 151 4.30 1.43 -5.38
C VAL A 151 3.93 1.72 -3.91
N PRO A 152 3.29 2.86 -3.60
CA PRO A 152 2.86 3.14 -2.23
C PRO A 152 1.88 2.07 -1.75
N SER A 153 2.21 1.42 -0.64
CA SER A 153 1.40 0.34 -0.08
C SER A 153 1.57 0.19 1.43
N PHE A 154 0.56 -0.36 2.09
CA PHE A 154 0.63 -0.82 3.48
C PHE A 154 -0.41 -1.92 3.73
N ARG A 155 -0.20 -2.71 4.79
CA ARG A 155 -1.10 -3.81 5.18
C ARG A 155 -1.73 -3.51 6.54
N LEU A 156 -3.01 -3.90 6.69
CA LEU A 156 -3.76 -3.88 7.94
C LEU A 156 -4.28 -5.30 8.21
N ARG A 157 -4.01 -5.85 9.39
CA ARG A 157 -4.51 -7.19 9.78
C ARG A 157 -5.94 -7.09 10.28
N ASN A 158 -6.70 -8.15 10.05
CA ASN A 158 -8.05 -8.29 10.56
C ASN A 158 -8.11 -9.24 11.76
N ASN A 159 -7.21 -9.05 12.72
CA ASN A 159 -7.24 -9.83 13.95
C ASN A 159 -8.42 -9.35 14.78
N ARG A 160 -9.34 -10.26 15.11
CA ARG A 160 -10.49 -9.95 15.95
C ARG A 160 -10.02 -9.88 17.40
N PRO A 161 -10.13 -8.73 18.09
CA PRO A 161 -10.03 -8.69 19.54
C PRO A 161 -11.18 -9.52 20.12
N ASN A 162 -10.95 -10.21 21.24
CA ASN A 162 -11.98 -11.01 21.90
C ASN A 162 -13.24 -10.17 22.17
N GLY A 163 -14.40 -10.68 21.78
CA GLY A 163 -15.70 -10.03 21.99
C GLY A 163 -15.99 -8.79 21.11
N GLN A 164 -15.07 -8.37 20.24
CA GLN A 164 -15.26 -7.16 19.41
C GLN A 164 -15.52 -7.50 17.93
N LEU A 165 -16.17 -6.55 17.25
CA LEU A 165 -16.34 -6.60 15.80
C LEU A 165 -14.98 -6.61 15.10
N PRO A 166 -14.82 -7.36 13.98
CA PRO A 166 -13.59 -7.35 13.20
C PRO A 166 -13.24 -5.91 12.78
N PRO A 167 -11.97 -5.50 12.80
CA PRO A 167 -11.58 -4.14 12.46
C PRO A 167 -11.77 -3.80 10.97
N ILE A 168 -11.76 -4.80 10.08
CA ILE A 168 -12.03 -4.65 8.65
C ILE A 168 -13.40 -5.25 8.31
N ARG A 169 -14.30 -4.42 7.79
CA ARG A 169 -15.71 -4.77 7.55
C ARG A 169 -16.17 -4.26 6.20
N VAL A 170 -17.15 -4.93 5.58
CA VAL A 170 -17.58 -4.65 4.20
C VAL A 170 -19.08 -4.40 4.16
N GLY A 171 -19.48 -3.24 3.65
CA GLY A 171 -20.86 -2.91 3.39
C GLY A 171 -21.73 -2.64 4.63
N GLU A 172 -21.17 -1.96 5.63
CA GLU A 172 -21.84 -1.61 6.89
C GLU A 172 -22.69 -0.33 6.80
N CYS A 173 -23.46 -0.06 7.87
CA CYS A 173 -24.22 1.19 8.07
C CYS A 173 -25.09 1.56 6.86
N ASN A 174 -25.80 0.56 6.33
CA ASN A 174 -26.63 0.70 5.13
C ASN A 174 -25.89 1.25 3.88
N ARG A 175 -24.56 1.09 3.82
CA ARG A 175 -23.73 1.49 2.68
C ARG A 175 -23.08 0.27 2.02
N PRO A 176 -23.80 -0.50 1.18
CA PRO A 176 -23.32 -1.73 0.55
C PRO A 176 -21.93 -1.64 -0.09
N ARG A 177 -21.67 -0.59 -0.87
CA ARG A 177 -20.40 -0.37 -1.57
C ARG A 177 -19.43 0.43 -0.71
N SER A 178 -19.07 -0.15 0.42
CA SER A 178 -18.08 0.45 1.32
C SER A 178 -17.22 -0.59 2.01
N ILE A 179 -16.06 -0.15 2.50
CA ILE A 179 -15.18 -0.91 3.36
C ILE A 179 -14.80 -0.04 4.54
N THR A 180 -15.04 -0.55 5.75
CA THR A 180 -14.57 0.07 7.00
C THR A 180 -13.17 -0.44 7.28
N LEU A 181 -12.21 0.48 7.37
CA LEU A 181 -10.82 0.18 7.68
C LEU A 181 -10.43 0.81 9.02
N PRO A 182 -9.64 0.11 9.83
CA PRO A 182 -9.42 0.54 11.17
C PRO A 182 -8.44 1.74 11.14
N GLY A 183 -8.88 2.86 11.69
CA GLY A 183 -8.12 4.12 11.77
C GLY A 183 -8.26 5.03 10.57
N ILE A 184 -8.90 4.56 9.50
CA ILE A 184 -9.19 5.35 8.30
C ILE A 184 -10.69 5.65 8.22
N GLY A 185 -11.52 4.76 8.77
CA GLY A 185 -12.98 4.88 8.75
C GLY A 185 -13.60 4.14 7.57
N GLN A 186 -14.86 4.47 7.28
CA GLN A 186 -15.61 3.90 6.16
C GLN A 186 -15.23 4.60 4.85
N ILE A 187 -14.84 3.82 3.84
CA ILE A 187 -14.44 4.30 2.51
C ILE A 187 -15.40 3.73 1.47
N GLY A 188 -15.82 4.54 0.50
CA GLY A 188 -16.59 4.06 -0.64
C GLY A 188 -15.77 3.12 -1.53
N VAL A 189 -16.43 2.26 -2.31
CA VAL A 189 -15.78 1.50 -3.38
C VAL A 189 -16.60 1.60 -4.67
N PHE A 190 -15.92 1.58 -5.82
CA PHE A 190 -16.59 1.65 -7.12
C PHE A 190 -17.23 0.32 -7.53
N ASP A 191 -16.60 -0.79 -7.15
CA ASP A 191 -16.96 -2.14 -7.53
C ASP A 191 -18.16 -2.71 -6.73
N ASP A 192 -18.75 -3.80 -7.23
CA ASP A 192 -19.80 -4.54 -6.50
C ASP A 192 -19.19 -5.40 -5.38
N THR A 193 -19.59 -5.12 -4.13
CA THR A 193 -19.19 -5.86 -2.93
C THR A 193 -20.14 -7.01 -2.58
N ARG A 194 -21.29 -7.14 -3.26
CA ARG A 194 -22.37 -8.07 -2.92
C ARG A 194 -21.89 -9.51 -2.78
N ARG A 195 -21.04 -9.99 -3.69
CA ARG A 195 -20.50 -11.35 -3.64
C ARG A 195 -19.74 -11.59 -2.34
N LEU A 196 -18.84 -10.68 -1.98
CA LEU A 196 -18.08 -10.78 -0.75
C LEU A 196 -18.99 -10.66 0.49
N ARG A 197 -19.90 -9.68 0.50
CA ARG A 197 -20.85 -9.51 1.59
C ARG A 197 -21.66 -10.77 1.87
N ARG A 198 -22.21 -11.42 0.83
CA ARG A 198 -22.93 -12.71 0.97
C ARG A 198 -22.04 -13.81 1.55
N MET A 199 -20.77 -13.89 1.13
CA MET A 199 -19.84 -14.87 1.70
C MET A 199 -19.57 -14.61 3.18
N LEU A 200 -19.42 -13.34 3.58
CA LEU A 200 -19.20 -12.97 4.98
C LEU A 200 -20.44 -13.23 5.84
N THR A 201 -21.63 -12.81 5.39
CA THR A 201 -22.90 -13.01 6.11
C THR A 201 -23.22 -14.49 6.32
N ASN A 202 -22.90 -15.34 5.34
CA ASN A 202 -23.17 -16.77 5.42
C ASN A 202 -22.03 -17.57 6.07
N ASN A 203 -21.09 -16.90 6.76
CA ASN A 203 -19.91 -17.51 7.38
C ASN A 203 -19.05 -18.37 6.42
N ARG A 204 -19.06 -18.04 5.12
CA ARG A 204 -18.32 -18.71 4.06
C ARG A 204 -16.96 -18.09 3.75
N ALA A 205 -16.64 -16.96 4.39
CA ALA A 205 -15.33 -16.33 4.29
C ALA A 205 -14.96 -15.55 5.55
N LYS A 206 -13.67 -15.48 5.81
CA LYS A 206 -13.05 -14.69 6.88
C LYS A 206 -11.94 -13.86 6.27
N ILE A 207 -12.08 -12.54 6.35
CA ILE A 207 -11.00 -11.61 5.97
C ILE A 207 -9.85 -11.78 6.97
N ARG A 208 -8.65 -12.02 6.45
CA ARG A 208 -7.40 -12.13 7.23
C ARG A 208 -6.66 -10.80 7.30
N PHE A 209 -6.53 -10.09 6.19
CA PHE A 209 -5.92 -8.77 6.15
C PHE A 209 -6.30 -8.01 4.87
N ALA A 210 -6.11 -6.70 4.90
CA ALA A 210 -6.25 -5.81 3.75
C ALA A 210 -4.88 -5.25 3.36
N THR A 211 -4.55 -5.28 2.07
CA THR A 211 -3.40 -4.54 1.54
C THR A 211 -3.90 -3.38 0.70
N LEU A 212 -3.55 -2.16 1.08
CA LEU A 212 -3.87 -0.95 0.34
C LEU A 212 -2.70 -0.60 -0.56
N THR A 213 -2.99 -0.26 -1.82
CA THR A 213 -1.96 0.10 -2.81
C THR A 213 -2.44 1.28 -3.64
N ARG A 214 -1.56 2.25 -3.92
CA ARG A 214 -1.85 3.37 -4.84
C ARG A 214 -1.21 3.12 -6.19
N ARG A 215 -2.02 2.99 -7.24
CA ARG A 215 -1.54 2.82 -8.63
C ARG A 215 -2.31 3.75 -9.55
N ARG A 216 -1.60 4.48 -10.42
CA ARG A 216 -2.18 5.44 -11.37
C ARG A 216 -3.19 6.36 -10.69
N ASP A 217 -2.75 6.94 -9.57
CA ASP A 217 -3.52 7.83 -8.71
C ASP A 217 -4.77 7.26 -8.02
N ARG A 218 -5.03 5.96 -8.16
CA ARG A 218 -6.16 5.30 -7.49
C ARG A 218 -5.69 4.40 -6.37
N TRP A 219 -6.41 4.45 -5.26
CA TRP A 219 -6.25 3.49 -4.18
C TRP A 219 -7.04 2.22 -4.46
N TRP A 220 -6.38 1.09 -4.26
CA TRP A 220 -6.96 -0.24 -4.34
C TRP A 220 -6.78 -0.94 -3.01
N VAL A 221 -7.84 -1.61 -2.55
CA VAL A 221 -7.74 -2.55 -1.43
C VAL A 221 -7.80 -3.97 -1.96
N SER A 222 -6.85 -4.80 -1.53
CA SER A 222 -6.86 -6.24 -1.75
C SER A 222 -7.13 -6.91 -0.41
N LEU A 223 -8.34 -7.45 -0.25
CA LEU A 223 -8.76 -8.20 0.92
C LEU A 223 -8.35 -9.65 0.71
N ASN A 224 -7.47 -10.17 1.57
CA ASN A 224 -7.12 -11.58 1.58
C ASN A 224 -8.00 -12.30 2.58
N LEU A 225 -8.54 -13.43 2.14
CA LEU A 225 -9.53 -14.19 2.89
C LEU A 225 -9.14 -15.65 2.92
N GLU A 226 -9.54 -16.29 4.00
CA GLU A 226 -9.89 -17.69 3.97
C GLU A 226 -11.36 -17.81 3.59
N ALA A 227 -11.66 -18.75 2.72
CA ALA A 227 -13.00 -19.02 2.25
C ALA A 227 -13.22 -20.52 2.29
N VAL A 228 -14.48 -20.90 2.47
CA VAL A 228 -14.91 -22.26 2.18
C VAL A 228 -14.60 -22.59 0.73
N ASP A 229 -14.51 -23.89 0.46
CA ASP A 229 -14.34 -24.36 -0.90
C ASP A 229 -15.47 -23.85 -1.82
N LEU A 230 -15.25 -23.96 -3.13
CA LEU A 230 -16.28 -23.66 -4.10
C LEU A 230 -17.51 -24.54 -3.84
N HIS A 231 -18.66 -24.09 -4.35
CA HIS A 231 -19.88 -24.87 -4.18
C HIS A 231 -19.70 -26.23 -4.90
N PRO A 232 -20.01 -27.39 -4.30
CA PRO A 232 -19.81 -28.70 -4.94
C PRO A 232 -20.46 -28.81 -6.31
N GLY A 233 -21.67 -28.28 -6.48
CA GLY A 233 -22.34 -28.18 -7.80
C GLY A 233 -21.68 -27.23 -8.83
N ARG A 234 -20.59 -26.55 -8.47
CA ARG A 234 -19.70 -25.80 -9.39
C ARG A 234 -18.34 -26.48 -9.54
N HIS A 235 -18.11 -27.59 -8.86
CA HIS A 235 -16.94 -28.41 -9.10
C HIS A 235 -17.17 -29.17 -10.39
N HIS A 236 -16.09 -29.38 -11.13
CA HIS A 236 -16.12 -30.39 -12.17
C HIS A 236 -16.35 -31.75 -11.47
N PRO A 237 -17.15 -32.66 -12.05
CA PRO A 237 -17.28 -34.01 -11.51
C PRO A 237 -15.90 -34.64 -11.37
N SER A 238 -15.63 -35.32 -10.26
CA SER A 238 -14.43 -36.15 -10.13
C SER A 238 -14.45 -37.20 -11.23
N ARG A 239 -13.37 -37.28 -12.01
CA ARG A 239 -13.20 -38.25 -13.09
C ARG A 239 -12.25 -39.36 -12.67
N ASP A 240 -12.36 -40.49 -13.37
CA ASP A 240 -11.42 -41.59 -13.29
C ASP A 240 -9.99 -41.08 -13.60
N PRO A 241 -8.99 -41.34 -12.74
CA PRO A 241 -7.59 -41.00 -13.00
C PRO A 241 -7.04 -41.53 -14.33
N ALA A 242 -7.63 -42.58 -14.90
CA ALA A 242 -7.25 -43.15 -16.19
C ALA A 242 -7.80 -42.40 -17.42
N ASP A 243 -8.69 -41.41 -17.24
CA ASP A 243 -9.26 -40.60 -18.33
C ASP A 243 -8.35 -39.39 -18.66
N ASP A 244 -7.37 -39.59 -19.54
CA ASP A 244 -6.45 -38.55 -20.05
C ASP A 244 -7.05 -37.71 -21.20
N THR A 245 -8.23 -38.08 -21.70
CA THR A 245 -8.78 -37.66 -23.00
C THR A 245 -9.26 -36.21 -23.08
N ARG A 246 -9.20 -35.43 -21.98
CA ARG A 246 -9.94 -34.14 -21.89
C ARG A 246 -9.19 -32.95 -21.30
N TRP A 247 -7.88 -33.06 -21.06
CA TRP A 247 -7.11 -31.87 -20.75
C TRP A 247 -6.85 -31.08 -22.03
N VAL A 248 -7.17 -29.79 -21.98
CA VAL A 248 -6.88 -28.87 -23.07
C VAL A 248 -5.90 -27.81 -22.57
N GLY A 249 -4.80 -27.65 -23.29
CA GLY A 249 -3.92 -26.50 -23.13
C GLY A 249 -4.65 -25.24 -23.57
N LEU A 250 -4.62 -24.21 -22.73
CA LEU A 250 -5.16 -22.90 -23.04
C LEU A 250 -4.02 -21.93 -23.35
N ASP A 251 -3.94 -21.46 -24.59
CA ASP A 251 -3.10 -20.34 -24.98
C ASP A 251 -3.91 -19.04 -25.04
N ARG A 252 -3.36 -17.94 -24.53
CA ARG A 252 -4.03 -16.63 -24.46
C ARG A 252 -3.20 -15.62 -25.24
N GLY A 253 -3.70 -15.21 -26.40
CA GLY A 253 -2.99 -14.31 -27.31
C GLY A 253 -3.65 -12.95 -27.49
N LEU A 254 -2.97 -12.11 -28.27
CA LEU A 254 -3.47 -10.80 -28.71
C LEU A 254 -4.31 -10.90 -30.00
N SER A 255 -3.97 -11.83 -30.89
CA SER A 255 -4.67 -12.08 -32.17
C SER A 255 -5.88 -13.00 -31.97
N ALA A 256 -5.69 -14.12 -31.26
CA ALA A 256 -6.76 -14.95 -30.71
C ALA A 256 -6.77 -14.77 -29.19
N PHE A 257 -7.91 -14.37 -28.65
CA PHE A 257 -8.08 -14.10 -27.22
C PHE A 257 -7.79 -15.35 -26.37
N VAL A 258 -8.29 -16.49 -26.82
CA VAL A 258 -8.03 -17.81 -26.24
C VAL A 258 -8.04 -18.85 -27.36
N VAL A 259 -7.05 -19.75 -27.37
CA VAL A 259 -7.06 -20.99 -28.14
C VAL A 259 -6.99 -22.13 -27.14
N ALA A 260 -7.85 -23.14 -27.30
CA ALA A 260 -7.82 -24.37 -26.54
C ALA A 260 -7.45 -25.51 -27.47
N ALA A 261 -6.45 -26.31 -27.10
CA ALA A 261 -6.02 -27.48 -27.86
C ALA A 261 -5.78 -28.67 -26.94
N THR A 262 -6.07 -29.88 -27.43
CA THR A 262 -5.76 -31.15 -26.74
C THR A 262 -4.26 -31.42 -26.71
N ALA A 263 -3.85 -32.44 -25.95
CA ALA A 263 -2.45 -32.87 -25.87
C ALA A 263 -1.85 -33.24 -27.24
N ASP A 264 -2.65 -33.83 -28.14
CA ASP A 264 -2.23 -34.20 -29.50
C ASP A 264 -2.19 -33.02 -30.48
N GLY A 265 -2.34 -31.78 -29.98
CA GLY A 265 -2.29 -30.56 -30.79
C GLY A 265 -3.58 -30.24 -31.55
N LYS A 266 -4.64 -31.04 -31.40
CA LYS A 266 -5.94 -30.74 -32.02
C LYS A 266 -6.60 -29.56 -31.30
N GLU A 267 -6.80 -28.47 -32.03
CA GLU A 267 -7.56 -27.30 -31.59
C GLU A 267 -9.04 -27.67 -31.38
N VAL A 268 -9.58 -27.32 -30.21
CA VAL A 268 -10.98 -27.59 -29.84
C VAL A 268 -11.80 -26.33 -29.65
N ALA A 269 -11.15 -25.17 -29.45
CA ALA A 269 -11.84 -23.89 -29.43
C ALA A 269 -10.89 -22.74 -29.77
N ARG A 270 -11.42 -21.74 -30.47
CA ARG A 270 -10.73 -20.47 -30.71
C ARG A 270 -11.69 -19.32 -30.54
N ILE A 271 -11.34 -18.43 -29.62
CA ILE A 271 -12.09 -17.21 -29.33
C ILE A 271 -11.25 -16.06 -29.88
N THR A 272 -11.66 -15.46 -30.99
CA THR A 272 -10.98 -14.30 -31.59
C THR A 272 -11.51 -12.98 -31.06
N ALA A 273 -12.78 -12.95 -30.65
CA ALA A 273 -13.45 -11.78 -30.10
C ALA A 273 -12.99 -11.49 -28.66
N ALA A 274 -11.78 -10.95 -28.52
CA ALA A 274 -11.31 -10.43 -27.24
C ALA A 274 -12.24 -9.32 -26.75
N PRO A 275 -12.60 -9.27 -25.45
CA PRO A 275 -13.24 -8.10 -24.86
C PRO A 275 -12.29 -6.89 -24.95
N LYS A 276 -12.39 -6.11 -26.04
CA LYS A 276 -11.58 -4.90 -26.29
C LYS A 276 -12.09 -3.71 -25.48
N ALA A 277 -12.24 -3.89 -24.17
CA ALA A 277 -12.70 -2.84 -23.24
C ALA A 277 -11.78 -1.61 -23.29
N LEU A 278 -10.47 -1.83 -23.48
CA LEU A 278 -9.49 -0.75 -23.69
C LEU A 278 -9.79 0.05 -24.97
N ALA A 279 -10.08 -0.60 -26.10
CA ALA A 279 -10.39 0.10 -27.35
C ALA A 279 -11.65 0.97 -27.20
N LYS A 280 -12.71 0.43 -26.60
CA LYS A 280 -13.93 1.20 -26.26
C LYS A 280 -13.61 2.37 -25.33
N GLY A 281 -12.77 2.15 -24.32
CA GLY A 281 -12.31 3.19 -23.39
C GLY A 281 -11.46 4.28 -24.06
N MET A 282 -10.58 3.92 -25.00
CA MET A 282 -9.73 4.84 -25.74
C MET A 282 -10.52 5.78 -26.64
N VAL A 283 -11.61 5.32 -27.26
CA VAL A 283 -12.52 6.20 -28.03
C VAL A 283 -13.11 7.28 -27.12
N LYS A 284 -13.62 6.88 -25.95
CA LYS A 284 -14.15 7.82 -24.95
C LYS A 284 -13.06 8.78 -24.44
N GLN A 285 -11.87 8.27 -24.16
CA GLN A 285 -10.74 9.09 -23.71
C GLN A 285 -10.31 10.11 -24.77
N ARG A 286 -10.18 9.71 -26.03
CA ARG A 286 -9.86 10.63 -27.14
C ARG A 286 -10.92 11.73 -27.28
N ARG A 287 -12.20 11.38 -27.18
CA ARG A 287 -13.30 12.36 -27.23
C ARG A 287 -13.19 13.38 -26.09
N LEU A 288 -12.99 12.91 -24.86
CA LEU A 288 -12.84 13.77 -23.69
C LEU A 288 -11.58 14.62 -23.75
N ALA A 289 -10.44 14.06 -24.18
CA ALA A 289 -9.19 14.79 -24.37
C ALA A 289 -9.32 15.89 -25.44
N LYS A 290 -9.99 15.61 -26.57
CA LYS A 290 -10.32 16.62 -27.59
C LYS A 290 -11.22 17.72 -27.01
N SER A 291 -12.23 17.36 -26.22
CA SER A 291 -13.11 18.34 -25.55
C SER A 291 -12.33 19.24 -24.58
N LEU A 292 -11.43 18.67 -23.77
CA LEU A 292 -10.57 19.44 -22.86
C LEU A 292 -9.60 20.34 -23.62
N SER A 293 -8.98 19.84 -24.70
CA SER A 293 -8.07 20.64 -25.54
C SER A 293 -8.75 21.83 -26.19
N ARG A 294 -10.04 21.70 -26.56
CA ARG A 294 -10.84 22.79 -27.14
C ARG A 294 -11.38 23.79 -26.11
N ASN A 295 -11.43 23.39 -24.83
CA ASN A 295 -11.84 24.25 -23.72
C ASN A 295 -10.67 25.05 -23.12
N ARG A 296 -9.52 25.11 -23.80
CA ARG A 296 -8.43 25.99 -23.40
C ARG A 296 -8.83 27.41 -23.80
N LYS A 297 -9.30 28.20 -22.82
CA LYS A 297 -9.47 29.64 -22.98
C LYS A 297 -8.15 30.23 -23.43
N ASP A 298 -8.19 30.98 -24.53
CA ASP A 298 -7.10 31.83 -24.96
C ASP A 298 -6.84 32.85 -23.84
N HIS A 299 -5.77 32.64 -23.07
CA HIS A 299 -5.25 33.66 -22.18
C HIS A 299 -4.26 34.50 -22.99
N GLU A 300 -4.77 35.33 -23.88
CA GLU A 300 -3.98 36.42 -24.44
C GLU A 300 -4.90 37.60 -24.78
N THR A 301 -4.93 38.57 -23.86
CA THR A 301 -4.93 40.04 -24.08
C THR A 301 -5.76 40.74 -22.99
N ALA A 302 -5.13 41.01 -21.86
CA ALA A 302 -5.44 42.15 -21.00
C ALA A 302 -4.12 42.57 -20.34
N ARG A 303 -3.32 43.38 -21.05
CA ARG A 303 -2.25 44.15 -20.42
C ARG A 303 -2.92 45.17 -19.50
N THR A 304 -3.00 44.88 -18.22
CA THR A 304 -3.25 45.90 -17.21
C THR A 304 -1.94 46.67 -17.00
N PRO A 305 -1.89 48.00 -17.17
CA PRO A 305 -0.70 48.77 -16.83
C PRO A 305 -0.45 48.66 -15.32
N GLN A 306 0.80 48.44 -14.91
CA GLN A 306 1.17 48.49 -13.50
C GLN A 306 1.09 49.94 -13.00
N PRO A 307 0.52 50.21 -11.81
CA PRO A 307 0.68 51.51 -11.17
C PRO A 307 2.14 51.69 -10.72
N ASN A 308 2.68 52.88 -10.91
CA ASN A 308 3.97 53.29 -10.36
C ASN A 308 3.87 53.39 -8.82
N TRP A 309 4.92 52.99 -8.11
CA TRP A 309 4.98 53.01 -6.65
C TRP A 309 5.73 54.25 -6.11
N ALA A 310 5.63 55.37 -6.81
CA ALA A 310 6.09 56.66 -6.29
C ALA A 310 4.84 57.46 -5.91
N ASP A 311 4.39 57.24 -4.67
CA ASP A 311 3.60 58.13 -3.82
C ASP A 311 2.73 57.25 -2.89
N ILE A 312 3.13 57.15 -1.62
CA ILE A 312 2.29 57.14 -0.41
C ILE A 312 3.25 56.91 0.76
N THR A 313 3.58 58.02 1.42
CA THR A 313 4.19 58.13 2.73
C THR A 313 3.14 57.98 3.83
N THR A 314 3.52 57.31 4.93
CA THR A 314 2.96 57.43 6.31
C THR A 314 1.56 56.80 6.48
N THR A 315 1.29 55.85 7.40
CA THR A 315 1.53 55.84 8.86
C THR A 315 1.33 54.40 9.41
N SER A 316 2.13 53.98 10.39
CA SER A 316 1.88 52.79 11.24
C SER A 316 0.70 53.03 12.20
N PRO A 317 0.02 51.98 12.74
CA PRO A 317 0.50 51.43 14.02
C PRO A 317 0.29 49.91 14.24
N THR A 318 1.15 49.40 15.13
CA THR A 318 0.97 48.33 16.15
C THR A 318 0.52 46.91 15.79
N SER A 319 1.50 46.01 15.97
CA SER A 319 1.46 44.71 16.67
C SER A 319 0.23 43.82 16.56
N ASP A 320 0.40 42.67 15.89
CA ASP A 320 -0.07 41.39 16.41
C ASP A 320 0.79 40.23 15.89
N ALA A 321 1.02 39.27 16.78
CA ALA A 321 1.95 38.16 16.64
C ALA A 321 1.54 37.17 15.53
N ILE A 322 2.42 37.00 14.53
CA ILE A 322 2.27 35.96 13.50
C ILE A 322 3.04 34.72 13.93
N SER A 323 2.31 33.66 14.24
CA SER A 323 2.83 32.30 14.46
C SER A 323 3.05 31.62 13.10
N PHE A 324 4.30 31.29 12.78
CA PHE A 324 4.65 30.60 11.53
C PHE A 324 4.61 29.08 11.73
N THR A 325 3.54 28.42 11.30
CA THR A 325 3.49 26.96 11.20
C THR A 325 4.08 26.52 9.86
N MET A 326 5.33 26.07 9.86
CA MET A 326 5.93 25.43 8.68
C MET A 326 5.27 24.08 8.41
N SER A 327 4.35 24.06 7.44
CA SER A 327 3.89 22.82 6.80
C SER A 327 4.98 22.27 5.87
N PRO A 328 5.41 21.00 6.00
CA PRO A 328 6.50 20.47 5.18
C PRO A 328 6.00 20.01 3.81
N THR A 329 5.83 20.95 2.89
CA THR A 329 5.55 20.64 1.47
C THR A 329 6.52 21.34 0.52
N ARG A 330 7.82 21.25 0.77
CA ARG A 330 8.87 21.41 -0.26
C ARG A 330 10.22 21.10 0.34
N TRP A 331 10.95 20.19 -0.27
CA TRP A 331 12.40 20.11 -0.09
C TRP A 331 13.02 20.27 -1.46
N SER A 332 13.53 21.47 -1.71
CA SER A 332 14.45 21.78 -2.79
C SER A 332 15.81 21.14 -2.50
N ARG A 333 16.47 20.82 -3.60
CA ARG A 333 17.78 20.18 -3.73
C ARG A 333 18.86 21.12 -3.19
N LEU A 334 19.63 20.68 -2.19
CA LEU A 334 20.90 21.31 -1.82
C LEU A 334 22.00 20.71 -2.72
N THR A 335 22.53 21.52 -3.62
CA THR A 335 23.79 21.29 -4.33
C THR A 335 24.93 21.81 -3.46
N THR A 336 25.83 20.94 -3.04
CA THR A 336 27.11 21.29 -2.42
C THR A 336 28.06 21.80 -3.51
N GLY A 337 28.55 23.03 -3.38
CA GLY A 337 29.70 23.56 -4.12
C GLY A 337 30.99 23.44 -3.31
N SER A 338 32.09 23.17 -4.00
CA SER A 338 33.51 23.30 -3.58
C SER A 338 34.35 22.93 -4.83
N SER A 339 35.45 23.55 -5.23
CA SER A 339 36.26 24.64 -4.66
C SER A 339 36.90 25.44 -5.81
N SER A 340 37.27 26.68 -5.51
CA SER A 340 38.25 27.48 -6.25
C SER A 340 39.66 26.89 -6.12
N ARG A 341 40.43 26.95 -7.21
CA ARG A 341 41.89 26.79 -7.23
C ARG A 341 42.54 28.18 -7.20
N THR A 342 43.51 28.34 -6.31
CA THR A 342 44.72 29.13 -6.53
C THR A 342 45.88 28.15 -6.48
#